data_AF-A0A1I8CPE5-F1
#
_entry.id   AF-A0A1I8CPE5-F1
#
_cell.length_a   1.000
_cell.length_b   1.000
_cell.length_c   1.000
_cell.angle_alpha   90.00
_cell.angle_beta   90.00
_cell.angle_gamma   90.00
#
_symmetry.space_group_name_H-M   'P 1'
#
loop_
_entity.id
_entity.type
_entity.pdbx_description
1 polymer ?
#
loop_
_entity_poly.entity_id
_entity_poly.type
_entity_poly.pdbx_seq_one_letter_code
_entity_poly.pdbx_strand_id
1 'polypeptide(L)'
;MNILRNSRIEYLSVLNNVQDSNAIPSAGLVKSYRMHSSLLKLVSVSYYGDTLESGVSEKDRQLALSRIKFPDKECPLLWIDTCKIRSENALFTSLKNEREGQSVLRMVKKLKKSGFKDDQIGIICIYNGQVKNTNIICKRLSNHKFIRN
;
A
#
# COMPACT_ATOMS: atom_id res chain seq x y z
N MET A 1 30.84 30.42 20.85
CA MET A 1 30.75 29.51 22.00
C MET A 1 29.75 28.41 21.63
N ASN A 2 30.24 27.16 21.57
CA ASN A 2 29.56 25.90 21.22
C ASN A 2 29.03 25.71 19.79
N ILE A 3 29.98 25.59 18.85
CA ILE A 3 29.82 24.77 17.65
C ILE A 3 30.16 23.33 18.05
N LEU A 4 29.14 22.57 18.46
CA LEU A 4 29.19 21.10 18.50
C LEU A 4 27.85 20.59 17.96
N ARG A 5 27.63 20.79 16.66
CA ARG A 5 26.67 19.95 15.93
C ARG A 5 27.35 18.59 15.78
N ASN A 6 26.95 17.67 16.67
CA ASN A 6 27.24 16.24 16.57
C ASN A 6 27.23 15.81 15.10
N SER A 7 28.33 15.23 14.65
CA SER A 7 28.51 14.63 13.33
C SER A 7 27.64 13.38 13.17
N ARG A 8 26.33 13.56 13.11
CA ARG A 8 25.43 12.61 12.45
C ARG A 8 25.49 12.95 10.97
N ILE A 9 25.89 11.98 10.15
CA ILE A 9 25.63 12.07 8.72
C ILE A 9 24.10 12.09 8.58
N GLU A 10 23.53 13.27 8.41
CA GLU A 10 22.11 13.39 8.11
C GLU A 10 21.93 12.97 6.65
N TYR A 11 21.11 11.94 6.42
CA TYR A 11 20.74 11.47 5.08
C TYR A 11 19.74 12.44 4.43
N LEU A 12 20.08 13.73 4.39
CA LEU A 12 19.26 14.76 3.78
C LEU A 12 19.37 14.65 2.26
N SER A 13 18.20 14.63 1.62
CA SER A 13 18.16 14.77 0.17
C SER A 13 18.60 16.18 -0.23
N VAL A 14 19.02 16.35 -1.48
CA VAL A 14 19.28 17.69 -2.05
C VAL A 14 18.04 18.59 -1.90
N LEU A 15 16.84 18.02 -2.02
CA LEU A 15 15.59 18.77 -1.86
C LEU A 15 15.42 19.31 -0.43
N ASN A 16 15.74 18.51 0.59
CA ASN A 16 15.68 18.96 1.98
C ASN A 16 16.63 20.14 2.20
N ASN A 17 17.88 20.02 1.73
CA ASN A 17 18.86 21.10 1.85
C ASN A 17 18.41 22.39 1.14
N VAL A 18 17.80 22.26 -0.03
CA VAL A 18 17.25 23.41 -0.78
C VAL A 18 16.09 24.05 -0.03
N GLN A 19 15.16 23.25 0.50
CA GLN A 19 14.02 23.73 1.28
C GLN A 19 14.47 24.44 2.55
N ASP A 20 15.42 23.88 3.29
CA ASP A 20 15.96 24.46 4.52
C ASP A 20 16.73 25.76 4.27
N SER A 21 17.37 25.89 3.11
CA SER A 21 18.12 27.11 2.74
C SER A 21 17.23 28.31 2.47
N ASN A 22 15.92 28.10 2.21
CA ASN A 22 14.98 29.11 1.71
C ASN A 22 15.46 29.87 0.45
N ALA A 23 16.47 29.36 -0.26
CA ALA A 23 17.04 30.01 -1.44
C ALA A 23 16.13 29.89 -2.68
N ILE A 24 15.24 28.89 -2.70
CA ILE A 24 14.35 28.59 -3.82
C ILE A 24 12.91 28.51 -3.30
N PRO A 25 11.96 29.29 -3.89
CA PRO A 25 10.55 29.19 -3.53
C PRO A 25 10.01 27.78 -3.77
N SER A 26 9.22 27.28 -2.83
CA SER A 26 8.50 26.01 -2.98
C SER A 26 6.99 26.24 -2.99
N ALA A 27 6.27 25.40 -3.73
CA ALA A 27 4.82 25.42 -3.80
C ALA A 27 4.27 24.05 -3.38
N GLY A 28 3.47 24.03 -2.32
CA GLY A 28 2.82 22.82 -1.82
C GLY A 28 1.62 22.44 -2.67
N LEU A 29 1.53 21.17 -3.09
CA LEU A 29 0.34 20.63 -3.72
C LEU A 29 -0.54 19.96 -2.65
N VAL A 30 -1.66 20.60 -2.34
CA VAL A 30 -2.56 20.15 -1.25
C VAL A 30 -3.73 19.29 -1.73
N LYS A 31 -4.03 19.26 -3.03
CA LYS A 31 -5.17 18.49 -3.58
C LYS A 31 -4.73 17.16 -4.17
N SER A 32 -5.36 16.08 -3.72
CA SER A 32 -5.16 14.73 -4.25
C SER A 32 -6.39 14.25 -5.04
N TYR A 33 -6.15 13.68 -6.22
CA TYR A 33 -7.21 13.19 -7.12
C TYR A 33 -7.24 11.66 -7.22
N ARG A 34 -6.43 10.94 -6.43
CA ARG A 34 -6.22 9.50 -6.62
C ARG A 34 -7.22 8.63 -5.87
N MET A 35 -7.29 8.77 -4.54
CA MET A 35 -7.97 7.80 -3.65
C MET A 35 -9.35 8.28 -3.17
N HIS A 36 -10.12 7.38 -2.57
CA HIS A 36 -11.38 7.71 -1.88
C HIS A 36 -11.12 8.66 -0.69
N SER A 37 -12.07 9.55 -0.38
CA SER A 37 -11.95 10.58 0.68
C SER A 37 -11.52 10.00 2.03
N SER A 38 -12.14 8.91 2.46
CA SER A 38 -11.81 8.23 3.73
C SER A 38 -10.38 7.67 3.77
N LEU A 39 -9.86 7.18 2.64
CA LEU A 39 -8.45 6.77 2.54
C LEU A 39 -7.52 7.98 2.57
N LEU A 40 -7.88 9.07 1.91
CA LEU A 40 -7.09 10.30 1.90
C LEU A 40 -7.02 10.90 3.30
N LYS A 41 -8.14 10.91 4.04
CA LYS A 41 -8.20 11.43 5.40
C LYS A 41 -7.22 10.70 6.32
N LEU A 42 -7.18 9.37 6.24
CA LEU A 42 -6.22 8.55 6.99
C LEU A 42 -4.78 8.99 6.70
N VAL A 43 -4.40 9.10 5.42
CA VAL A 43 -3.04 9.50 5.01
C VAL A 43 -2.73 10.95 5.42
N SER A 44 -3.68 11.86 5.24
CA SER A 44 -3.54 13.28 5.55
C SER A 44 -3.23 13.52 7.02
N VAL A 45 -4.03 12.89 7.90
CA VAL A 45 -3.85 12.99 9.36
C VAL A 45 -2.52 12.36 9.80
N SER A 46 -2.15 11.19 9.24
CA SER A 46 -0.94 10.48 9.66
C SER A 46 0.37 11.14 9.24
N TYR A 47 0.41 11.82 8.08
CA TYR A 47 1.68 12.25 7.47
C TYR A 47 1.74 13.73 7.06
N TYR A 48 0.60 14.41 6.94
CA TYR A 48 0.53 15.76 6.36
C TYR A 48 -0.14 16.78 7.28
N GLY A 49 -0.28 16.48 8.57
CA GLY A 49 -0.91 17.39 9.53
C GLY A 49 -2.35 17.76 9.17
N ASP A 50 -3.06 16.85 8.49
CA ASP A 50 -4.43 17.02 8.02
C ASP A 50 -4.63 18.13 6.95
N THR A 51 -3.60 18.43 6.16
CA THR A 51 -3.63 19.51 5.15
C THR A 51 -4.04 19.06 3.74
N LEU A 52 -4.11 17.76 3.46
CA LEU A 52 -4.50 17.26 2.14
C LEU A 52 -6.01 17.26 1.95
N GLU A 53 -6.45 17.77 0.80
CA GLU A 53 -7.85 17.84 0.37
C GLU A 53 -8.15 16.89 -0.79
N SER A 54 -9.36 16.34 -0.82
CA SER A 54 -9.81 15.54 -1.96
C SER A 54 -10.22 16.45 -3.11
N GLY A 55 -9.60 16.26 -4.27
CA GLY A 55 -10.02 16.89 -5.52
C GLY A 55 -11.10 16.10 -6.28
N VAL A 56 -11.56 14.98 -5.73
CA VAL A 56 -12.59 14.11 -6.33
C VAL A 56 -13.74 13.90 -5.36
N SER A 57 -14.94 13.67 -5.90
CA SER A 57 -16.09 13.30 -5.08
C SER A 57 -16.01 11.82 -4.68
N GLU A 58 -16.68 11.46 -3.59
CA GLU A 58 -16.77 10.06 -3.15
C GLU A 58 -17.42 9.18 -4.21
N LYS A 59 -18.39 9.74 -4.95
CA LYS A 59 -19.09 9.05 -6.06
C LYS A 59 -18.13 8.62 -7.17
N ASP A 60 -17.05 9.37 -7.39
CA ASP A 60 -16.03 9.05 -8.39
C ASP A 60 -15.14 7.85 -7.98
N ARG A 61 -15.23 7.39 -6.72
CA ARG A 61 -14.37 6.35 -6.14
C ARG A 61 -15.16 5.18 -5.53
N GLN A 62 -16.30 4.85 -6.12
CA GLN A 62 -17.23 3.79 -5.63
C GLN A 62 -16.95 2.38 -6.16
N LEU A 63 -15.95 2.18 -7.02
CA LEU A 63 -15.70 0.88 -7.67
C LEU A 63 -15.52 -0.26 -6.66
N ALA A 64 -14.77 -0.02 -5.58
CA ALA A 64 -14.57 -1.01 -4.53
C ALA A 64 -15.84 -1.24 -3.71
N LEU A 65 -16.45 -0.16 -3.21
CA LEU A 65 -17.65 -0.19 -2.35
C LEU A 65 -18.86 -0.84 -3.04
N SER A 66 -18.99 -0.68 -4.36
CA SER A 66 -20.07 -1.29 -5.15
C SER A 66 -19.93 -2.79 -5.39
N ARG A 67 -18.72 -3.35 -5.24
CA ARG A 67 -18.40 -4.74 -5.65
C ARG A 67 -17.94 -5.65 -4.51
N ILE A 68 -17.57 -5.07 -3.38
CA ILE A 68 -17.00 -5.76 -2.23
C ILE A 68 -17.77 -5.32 -0.98
N LYS A 69 -18.05 -6.27 -0.09
CA LYS A 69 -18.59 -5.96 1.23
C LYS A 69 -17.45 -5.61 2.18
N PHE A 70 -17.36 -4.35 2.56
CA PHE A 70 -16.46 -3.85 3.60
C PHE A 70 -17.16 -3.85 4.98
N PRO A 71 -16.41 -3.88 6.09
CA PRO A 71 -16.97 -3.74 7.43
C PRO A 71 -17.71 -2.40 7.61
N ASP A 72 -17.13 -1.34 7.05
CA ASP A 72 -17.73 -0.01 6.94
C ASP A 72 -18.17 0.21 5.48
N LYS A 73 -19.41 0.66 5.29
CA LYS A 73 -20.00 0.86 3.95
C LYS A 73 -19.45 2.09 3.23
N GLU A 74 -18.83 3.02 3.97
CA GLU A 74 -18.31 4.29 3.43
C GLU A 74 -16.77 4.29 3.33
N CYS A 75 -16.11 3.25 3.87
CA CYS A 75 -14.66 3.13 3.89
C CYS A 75 -14.19 1.88 3.12
N PRO A 76 -13.56 2.04 1.94
CA PRO A 76 -13.02 0.93 1.17
C PRO A 76 -11.68 0.44 1.74
N LEU A 77 -11.63 0.19 3.05
CA LEU A 77 -10.47 -0.32 3.77
C LEU A 77 -10.86 -1.59 4.55
N LEU A 78 -9.99 -2.59 4.47
CA LEU A 78 -10.13 -3.83 5.23
C LEU A 78 -8.78 -4.19 5.84
N TRP A 79 -8.76 -4.34 7.16
CA TRP A 79 -7.64 -4.94 7.88
C TRP A 79 -7.91 -6.42 8.11
N ILE A 80 -7.01 -7.29 7.65
CA ILE A 80 -7.09 -8.74 7.90
C ILE A 80 -6.04 -9.07 8.93
N ASP A 81 -6.49 -9.38 10.14
CA ASP A 81 -5.60 -9.76 11.23
C ASP A 81 -4.91 -11.10 10.94
N THR A 82 -3.58 -11.07 10.91
CA THR A 82 -2.69 -12.24 10.79
C THR A 82 -1.71 -12.36 11.96
N CYS A 83 -1.93 -11.67 13.08
CA CYS A 83 -0.98 -11.57 14.20
C CYS A 83 -0.54 -12.92 14.79
N LYS A 84 -1.37 -13.97 14.66
CA LYS A 84 -1.04 -15.34 15.14
C LYS A 84 -0.18 -16.13 14.16
N ILE A 85 0.24 -15.54 13.05
CA ILE A 85 0.97 -16.20 11.97
C ILE A 85 2.42 -15.75 12.01
N ARG A 86 3.32 -16.69 12.29
CA ARG A 86 4.75 -16.41 12.34
C ARG A 86 5.33 -16.30 10.92
N SER A 87 6.18 -15.30 10.70
CA SER A 87 7.00 -15.20 9.49
C SER A 87 8.15 -16.21 9.53
N GLU A 88 8.51 -16.73 8.36
CA GLU A 88 9.66 -17.58 8.12
C GLU A 88 10.78 -16.76 7.46
N ASN A 89 12.03 -17.13 7.74
CA ASN A 89 13.16 -16.59 7.00
C ASN A 89 13.10 -17.10 5.54
N ALA A 90 13.17 -16.17 4.60
CA ALA A 90 13.61 -16.47 3.24
C ALA A 90 15.14 -16.31 3.17
N LEU A 91 15.78 -16.86 2.13
CA LEU A 91 17.25 -16.84 1.97
C LEU A 91 17.88 -15.50 2.35
N PHE A 92 18.89 -15.57 3.23
CA PHE A 92 19.67 -14.46 3.81
C PHE A 92 18.88 -13.49 4.70
N THR A 93 18.41 -12.36 4.15
CA THR A 93 17.97 -11.17 4.91
C THR A 93 16.50 -10.82 4.70
N SER A 94 15.73 -11.69 4.05
CA SER A 94 14.33 -11.42 3.74
C SER A 94 13.40 -12.30 4.55
N LEU A 95 12.20 -11.81 4.80
CA LEU A 95 11.12 -12.59 5.42
C LEU A 95 10.08 -13.02 4.38
N LYS A 96 9.38 -14.11 4.68
CA LYS A 96 8.16 -14.54 3.99
C LYS A 96 7.15 -15.05 5.01
N ASN A 97 5.89 -15.04 4.64
CA ASN A 97 4.80 -15.61 5.42
C ASN A 97 3.86 -16.37 4.48
N GLU A 98 3.89 -17.70 4.59
CA GLU A 98 3.14 -18.59 3.72
C GLU A 98 1.62 -18.42 3.89
N ARG A 99 1.14 -18.30 5.13
CA ARG A 99 -0.29 -18.17 5.38
C ARG A 99 -0.83 -16.79 4.98
N GLU A 100 -0.03 -15.73 5.12
CA GLU A 100 -0.36 -14.43 4.53
C GLU A 100 -0.42 -14.50 3.00
N GLY A 101 0.53 -15.18 2.36
CA GLY A 101 0.48 -15.43 0.92
C GLY A 101 -0.81 -16.15 0.49
N GLN A 102 -1.26 -17.14 1.26
CA GLN A 102 -2.55 -17.81 1.03
C GLN A 102 -3.76 -16.88 1.27
N SER A 103 -3.69 -15.98 2.25
CA SER A 103 -4.74 -14.97 2.48
C SER A 103 -4.83 -13.99 1.31
N VAL A 104 -3.68 -13.50 0.81
CA VAL A 104 -3.59 -12.68 -0.39
C VAL A 104 -4.21 -13.41 -1.58
N LEU A 105 -3.87 -14.69 -1.77
CA LEU A 105 -4.46 -15.52 -2.84
C LEU A 105 -5.99 -15.57 -2.77
N ARG A 106 -6.54 -15.80 -1.57
CA ARG A 106 -8.00 -15.80 -1.35
C ARG A 106 -8.61 -14.44 -1.67
N MET A 107 -7.94 -13.35 -1.30
CA MET A 107 -8.41 -12.00 -1.59
C MET A 107 -8.43 -11.71 -3.09
N VAL A 108 -7.32 -12.00 -3.80
CA VAL A 108 -7.24 -11.81 -5.26
C VAL A 108 -8.34 -12.60 -5.98
N LYS A 109 -8.60 -13.86 -5.57
CA LYS A 109 -9.71 -14.65 -6.12
C LYS A 109 -11.07 -13.98 -5.89
N LYS A 110 -11.32 -13.45 -4.69
CA LYS A 110 -12.56 -12.73 -4.37
C LYS A 110 -12.70 -11.48 -5.24
N LEU A 111 -11.64 -10.67 -5.37
CA LEU A 111 -11.63 -9.49 -6.24
C LEU A 111 -11.94 -9.85 -7.70
N LYS A 112 -11.28 -10.87 -8.25
CA LYS A 112 -11.56 -11.34 -9.62
C LYS A 112 -13.00 -11.83 -9.77
N LYS A 113 -13.54 -12.57 -8.78
CA LYS A 113 -14.95 -13.01 -8.77
C LYS A 113 -15.93 -11.84 -8.70
N SER A 114 -15.54 -10.74 -8.06
CA SER A 114 -16.27 -9.47 -8.01
C SER A 114 -16.06 -8.61 -9.28
N GLY A 115 -15.40 -9.11 -10.31
CA GLY A 115 -15.27 -8.45 -11.62
C GLY A 115 -14.11 -7.47 -11.76
N PHE A 116 -13.14 -7.48 -10.86
CA PHE A 116 -11.89 -6.73 -11.03
C PHE A 116 -10.98 -7.43 -12.04
N LYS A 117 -10.40 -6.64 -12.94
CA LYS A 117 -9.41 -7.12 -13.92
C LYS A 117 -8.02 -7.20 -13.29
N ASP A 118 -7.13 -7.96 -13.92
CA ASP A 118 -5.78 -8.20 -13.37
C ASP A 118 -4.93 -6.92 -13.33
N ASP A 119 -5.10 -6.01 -14.28
CA ASP A 119 -4.47 -4.69 -14.34
C ASP A 119 -4.99 -3.69 -13.27
N GLN A 120 -6.09 -4.03 -12.60
CA GLN A 120 -6.69 -3.22 -11.53
C GLN A 120 -6.26 -3.68 -10.13
N ILE A 121 -5.48 -4.77 -10.02
CA ILE A 121 -5.10 -5.38 -8.74
C ILE A 121 -3.58 -5.29 -8.57
N GLY A 122 -3.14 -4.51 -7.58
CA GLY A 122 -1.75 -4.46 -7.14
C GLY A 122 -1.54 -5.20 -5.82
N ILE A 123 -0.43 -5.94 -5.70
CA ILE A 123 0.03 -6.53 -4.44
C ILE A 123 1.36 -5.89 -4.09
N ILE A 124 1.44 -5.27 -2.91
CA ILE A 124 2.65 -4.61 -2.41
C ILE A 124 3.16 -5.41 -1.21
N CYS A 125 4.46 -5.72 -1.21
CA CYS A 125 5.14 -6.39 -0.11
C CYS A 125 6.47 -5.69 0.16
N ILE A 126 6.80 -5.49 1.44
CA ILE A 126 8.07 -4.84 1.84
C ILE A 126 9.27 -5.76 1.58
N TYR A 127 9.10 -7.07 1.81
CA TYR A 127 10.16 -8.06 1.68
C TYR A 127 10.16 -8.75 0.31
N ASN A 128 11.32 -8.80 -0.35
CA ASN A 128 11.50 -9.47 -1.64
C ASN A 128 11.18 -10.99 -1.58
N GLY A 129 11.48 -11.64 -0.45
CA GLY A 129 11.12 -13.03 -0.16
C GLY A 129 9.61 -13.23 -0.21
N GLN A 130 8.82 -12.29 0.33
CA GLN A 130 7.36 -12.33 0.26
C GLN A 130 6.83 -12.04 -1.14
N VAL A 131 7.48 -11.17 -1.91
CA VAL A 131 7.15 -10.96 -3.34
C VAL A 131 7.31 -12.27 -4.12
N LYS A 132 8.46 -12.94 -3.96
CA LYS A 132 8.72 -14.26 -4.59
C LYS A 132 7.69 -15.30 -4.14
N ASN A 133 7.41 -15.37 -2.83
CA ASN A 133 6.46 -16.31 -2.27
C ASN A 133 5.04 -16.12 -2.85
N THR A 134 4.56 -14.88 -2.84
CA THR A 134 3.23 -14.52 -3.35
C THR A 134 3.13 -14.80 -4.86
N ASN A 135 4.18 -14.50 -5.62
CA ASN A 135 4.23 -14.83 -7.05
C ASN A 135 4.11 -16.34 -7.30
N ILE A 136 4.81 -17.18 -6.53
CA ILE A 136 4.71 -18.64 -6.64
C ILE A 136 3.29 -19.10 -6.33
N ILE A 137 2.72 -18.64 -5.21
CA ILE A 137 1.37 -18.99 -4.75
C ILE A 137 0.32 -18.58 -5.80
N CYS A 138 0.43 -17.38 -6.37
CA CYS A 138 -0.49 -16.88 -7.40
C CYS A 138 -0.31 -17.61 -8.75
N LYS A 139 0.92 -17.91 -9.19
CA LYS A 139 1.18 -18.62 -10.46
C LYS A 139 0.63 -20.04 -10.47
N ARG A 140 0.61 -20.74 -9.33
CA ARG A 140 -0.04 -22.06 -9.21
C ARG A 140 -1.50 -22.04 -9.66
N LEU A 141 -2.18 -20.88 -9.69
CA LEU A 141 -3.55 -20.75 -10.21
C LEU A 141 -3.67 -20.71 -11.73
N SER A 142 -2.70 -20.12 -12.44
CA SER A 142 -2.78 -20.04 -13.90
C SER A 142 -2.71 -21.43 -14.54
N ASN A 143 -1.92 -22.33 -13.93
CA ASN A 143 -1.72 -23.68 -14.43
C ASN A 143 -2.85 -24.66 -14.06
N HIS A 144 -3.62 -24.39 -13.00
CA HIS A 144 -4.76 -25.24 -12.62
C HIS A 144 -6.05 -24.93 -13.40
N LYS A 145 -6.04 -23.95 -14.31
CA LYS A 145 -7.20 -23.64 -15.17
C LYS A 145 -7.27 -24.43 -16.48
N PHE A 146 -6.31 -25.30 -16.79
CA PHE A 146 -6.29 -26.13 -18.02
C PHE A 146 -6.53 -27.63 -17.81
N ILE A 147 -6.74 -28.09 -16.58
CA ILE A 147 -7.12 -29.48 -16.30
C ILE A 147 -8.41 -29.47 -15.50
N ARG A 148 -9.51 -29.21 -16.20
CA ARG A 148 -10.83 -29.70 -15.82
C ARG A 148 -11.44 -30.33 -17.06
N ASN A 149 -11.67 -31.63 -16.94
CA ASN A 149 -12.26 -32.56 -17.91
C ASN A 149 -13.47 -31.99 -18.63
#